data_AF-A0A8S2WPB3-F1
#
_entry.id   AF-A0A8S2WPB3-F1
#
_cell.length_a   1.000
_cell.length_b   1.000
_cell.length_c   1.000
_cell.angle_alpha   90.00
_cell.angle_beta   90.00
_cell.angle_gamma   90.00
#
_symmetry.space_group_name_H-M   'P 1'
#
loop_
_entity.id
_entity.type
_entity.pdbx_description
1 polymer ?
#
loop_
_entity_poly.entity_id
_entity_poly.type
_entity_poly.pdbx_seq_one_letter_code
_entity_poly.pdbx_strand_id
1 'polypeptide(L)'
;NGPDIQGPDGSSIGAEGLVSVRITMAGITIQHSAILAKNFHQLILLGNDYMKSIGLVLDLQANRMWLRQYPEQYYSISSDLTHAGR
;
A
#
# COMPACT_ATOMS: atom_id res chain seq x y z
N ASN A 1 -16.54 -1.02 -11.65
CA ASN A 1 -16.05 -2.42 -11.64
C ASN A 1 -14.55 -2.35 -11.82
N GLY A 2 -13.78 -2.42 -10.73
CA GLY A 2 -12.32 -2.47 -10.80
C GLY A 2 -11.84 -3.84 -11.30
N PRO A 3 -10.58 -3.98 -11.72
CA PRO A 3 -10.01 -5.28 -12.06
C PRO A 3 -9.79 -6.13 -10.80
N ASP A 4 -9.83 -7.44 -10.94
CA ASP A 4 -9.44 -8.35 -9.87
C ASP A 4 -7.96 -8.17 -9.50
N ILE A 5 -7.64 -8.31 -8.22
CA ILE A 5 -6.27 -8.24 -7.71
C ILE A 5 -5.66 -9.63 -7.82
N GLN A 6 -4.60 -9.77 -8.62
CA GLN A 6 -3.91 -11.04 -8.83
C GLN A 6 -2.73 -11.19 -7.86
N GLY A 7 -2.66 -12.34 -7.18
CA GLY A 7 -1.52 -12.75 -6.37
C GLY A 7 -0.41 -13.39 -7.21
N PRO A 8 0.84 -13.42 -6.71
CA PRO A 8 1.96 -14.04 -7.40
C PRO A 8 1.83 -15.57 -7.54
N ASP A 9 0.97 -16.20 -6.73
CA ASP A 9 0.62 -17.62 -6.76
C ASP A 9 -0.51 -17.96 -7.75
N GLY A 10 -1.00 -16.97 -8.51
CA GLY A 10 -2.14 -17.13 -9.41
C GLY A 10 -3.51 -17.09 -8.70
N SER A 11 -3.53 -16.80 -7.38
CA SER A 11 -4.78 -16.50 -6.67
C SER A 11 -5.35 -15.16 -7.14
N SER A 12 -6.65 -15.00 -6.98
CA SER A 12 -7.36 -13.78 -7.38
C SER A 12 -8.34 -13.33 -6.31
N ILE A 13 -8.29 -12.04 -5.99
CA ILE A 13 -9.26 -11.39 -5.10
C ILE A 13 -10.17 -10.53 -5.97
N GLY A 14 -11.45 -10.89 -5.98
CA GLY A 14 -12.47 -10.19 -6.75
C GLY A 14 -12.67 -8.74 -6.30
N ALA A 15 -12.86 -7.82 -7.24
CA ALA A 15 -13.22 -6.45 -6.93
C ALA A 15 -14.74 -6.31 -6.68
N GLU A 16 -15.12 -5.71 -5.55
CA GLU A 16 -16.53 -5.32 -5.29
C GLU A 16 -16.86 -3.97 -5.94
N GLY A 17 -15.87 -3.10 -6.08
CA GLY A 17 -16.08 -1.77 -6.64
C GLY A 17 -14.85 -0.90 -6.62
N LEU A 18 -15.01 0.32 -7.11
CA LEU A 18 -14.04 1.40 -6.90
C LEU A 18 -14.62 2.36 -5.87
N VAL A 19 -13.79 2.77 -4.93
CA VAL A 19 -14.14 3.73 -3.88
C VAL A 19 -13.14 4.87 -3.90
N SER A 20 -13.61 6.09 -3.62
CA SER A 20 -12.71 7.22 -3.43
C SER A 20 -12.26 7.26 -1.97
N VAL A 21 -10.95 7.11 -1.75
CA VAL A 21 -10.34 7.14 -0.42
C VAL A 21 -9.57 8.44 -0.23
N ARG A 22 -9.64 8.99 0.99
CA ARG A 22 -8.73 10.05 1.43
C ARG A 22 -7.70 9.42 2.35
N ILE A 23 -6.44 9.49 1.94
CA ILE A 23 -5.30 8.95 2.69
C ILE A 23 -4.52 10.13 3.23
N THR A 24 -4.34 10.17 4.55
CA THR A 24 -3.53 11.19 5.22
C THR A 24 -2.27 10.54 5.78
N MET A 25 -1.10 10.98 5.31
CA MET A 25 0.21 10.53 5.79
C MET A 25 1.13 11.73 6.01
N ALA A 26 1.73 11.82 7.20
CA ALA A 26 2.62 12.92 7.61
C ALA A 26 2.08 14.33 7.28
N GLY A 27 0.78 14.56 7.53
CA GLY A 27 0.13 15.85 7.27
C GLY A 27 -0.29 16.09 5.81
N ILE A 28 0.09 15.23 4.87
CA ILE A 28 -0.39 15.31 3.48
C ILE A 28 -1.62 14.45 3.31
N THR A 29 -2.70 15.05 2.78
CA THR A 29 -3.94 14.33 2.43
C THR A 29 -4.08 14.26 0.93
N ILE A 30 -4.23 13.05 0.40
CA ILE A 30 -4.43 12.79 -1.02
C ILE A 30 -5.75 12.03 -1.19
N GLN A 31 -6.55 12.46 -2.17
CA GLN A 31 -7.72 11.72 -2.59
C GLN A 31 -7.35 10.82 -3.77
N HIS A 32 -7.65 9.53 -3.67
CA HIS A 32 -7.30 8.55 -4.68
C HIS A 32 -8.46 7.57 -4.92
N SER A 33 -8.50 6.97 -6.11
CA SER A 33 -9.44 5.88 -6.41
C SER A 33 -8.79 4.56 -5.99
N ALA A 34 -9.47 3.76 -5.15
CA ALA A 34 -8.99 2.48 -4.68
C ALA A 34 -9.97 1.36 -5.04
N ILE A 35 -9.46 0.13 -5.16
CA ILE A 35 -10.29 -1.06 -5.35
C ILE A 35 -10.79 -1.51 -3.98
N LEU A 36 -12.11 -1.63 -3.83
CA LEU A 36 -12.70 -2.34 -2.69
C LEU A 36 -12.64 -3.84 -3.00
N ALA A 37 -11.77 -4.55 -2.27
CA ALA A 37 -11.52 -5.97 -2.48
C ALA A 37 -12.48 -6.83 -1.64
N LYS A 38 -13.04 -7.88 -2.26
CA LYS A 38 -13.95 -8.81 -1.60
C LYS A 38 -13.24 -9.51 -0.43
N ASN A 39 -13.87 -9.50 0.75
CA ASN A 39 -13.37 -10.09 2.01
C ASN A 39 -12.19 -9.38 2.70
N PHE A 40 -11.68 -8.25 2.19
CA PHE A 40 -10.54 -7.52 2.78
C PHE A 40 -10.91 -6.10 3.25
N HIS A 41 -12.00 -5.99 4.03
CA HIS A 41 -12.56 -4.70 4.43
C HIS A 41 -11.68 -3.85 5.38
N GLN A 42 -10.67 -4.45 6.02
CA GLN A 42 -9.83 -3.79 7.03
C GLN A 42 -8.37 -3.63 6.60
N LEU A 43 -8.02 -4.05 5.38
CA LEU A 43 -6.66 -4.00 4.87
C LEU A 43 -6.57 -2.97 3.74
N ILE A 44 -5.66 -2.01 3.88
CA ILE A 44 -5.33 -1.07 2.80
C ILE A 44 -4.03 -1.53 2.16
N LEU A 45 -4.12 -1.91 0.88
CA LEU A 45 -2.96 -2.22 0.06
C LEU A 45 -2.54 -0.97 -0.73
N LEU A 46 -1.29 -0.56 -0.57
CA LEU A 46 -0.72 0.56 -1.34
C LEU A 46 0.06 0.00 -2.52
N GLY A 47 -0.42 0.27 -3.73
CA GLY A 47 0.29 -0.06 -4.96
C GLY A 47 1.61 0.70 -5.09
N ASN A 48 2.56 0.13 -5.84
CA ASN A 48 3.87 0.75 -6.07
C ASN A 48 3.78 2.09 -6.81
N ASP A 49 2.80 2.21 -7.71
CA ASP A 49 2.43 3.47 -8.36
C ASP A 49 2.05 4.56 -7.34
N TYR A 50 1.20 4.21 -6.36
CA TYR A 50 0.83 5.14 -5.31
C TYR A 50 2.01 5.48 -4.41
N MET A 51 2.79 4.48 -3.98
CA MET A 51 4.01 4.68 -3.18
C MET A 51 4.99 5.63 -3.86
N LYS A 52 5.19 5.52 -5.18
CA LYS A 52 6.01 6.46 -5.97
C LYS A 52 5.42 7.87 -5.98
N SER A 53 4.10 8.00 -6.16
CA SER A 53 3.44 9.30 -6.23
C SER A 53 3.56 10.11 -4.94
N ILE A 54 3.50 9.44 -3.79
CA ILE A 54 3.65 10.09 -2.47
C ILE A 54 5.12 10.20 -2.03
N GLY A 55 6.04 9.65 -2.82
CA GLY A 55 7.46 9.62 -2.47
C GLY A 55 7.77 8.76 -1.26
N LEU A 56 7.03 7.66 -1.05
CA LEU A 56 7.30 6.70 0.02
C LEU A 56 8.58 5.93 -0.31
N VAL A 57 9.49 5.86 0.67
CA VAL A 57 10.72 5.08 0.62
C VAL A 57 10.61 3.94 1.62
N LEU A 58 10.93 2.73 1.16
CA LEU A 58 10.95 1.50 1.95
C LEU A 58 12.40 1.01 2.02
N ASP A 59 12.98 0.97 3.21
CA ASP A 59 14.27 0.34 3.47
C ASP A 59 14.04 -0.96 4.25
N LEU A 60 14.06 -2.06 3.51
CA LEU A 60 13.85 -3.40 4.06
C LEU A 60 15.02 -3.85 4.95
N GLN A 61 16.26 -3.38 4.69
CA GLN A 61 17.42 -3.76 5.49
C GLN A 61 17.39 -3.08 6.86
N ALA A 62 16.98 -1.80 6.89
CA ALA A 62 16.82 -1.05 8.14
C ALA A 62 15.47 -1.27 8.83
N ASN A 63 14.55 -2.03 8.21
CA ASN A 63 13.16 -2.22 8.65
C ASN A 63 12.40 -0.89 8.87
N ARG A 64 12.58 0.06 7.95
CA ARG A 64 12.07 1.44 8.08
C ARG A 64 11.36 1.89 6.81
N MET A 65 10.37 2.75 7.00
CA MET A 65 9.75 3.51 5.92
C MET A 65 9.70 5.00 6.25
N TRP A 66 9.84 5.86 5.25
CA TRP A 66 9.69 7.31 5.40
C TRP A 66 9.19 7.95 4.10
N LEU A 67 8.66 9.17 4.19
CA LEU A 67 8.36 9.96 3.00
C LEU A 67 9.60 10.76 2.62
N ARG A 68 9.92 10.84 1.32
CA ARG A 68 11.11 11.56 0.81
C ARG A 68 11.18 13.01 1.28
N GLN A 69 10.03 13.67 1.47
CA GLN A 69 9.93 15.05 1.94
C GLN A 69 10.19 15.21 3.46
N TYR A 70 10.15 14.12 4.24
CA TYR A 70 10.38 14.08 5.69
C TYR A 70 11.35 12.94 6.06
N PRO A 71 12.62 12.99 5.62
CA PRO A 71 13.58 11.89 5.81
C PRO A 71 13.88 11.57 7.28
N GLU A 72 13.69 12.54 8.18
CA GLU A 72 13.91 12.38 9.62
C GLU A 72 12.77 11.65 10.34
N GLN A 73 11.59 11.51 9.71
CA GLN A 73 10.44 10.83 10.29
C GLN A 73 10.28 9.44 9.67
N TYR A 74 10.68 8.43 10.44
CA TYR A 74 10.58 7.03 10.02
C TYR A 74 9.55 6.26 10.85
N TYR A 75 8.94 5.28 10.21
CA TYR A 75 8.02 4.32 10.81
C TYR A 75 8.63 2.93 10.69
N SER A 76 8.41 2.09 11.70
CA SER A 76 8.83 0.68 11.65
C SER A 76 7.90 -0.10 10.74
N ILE A 77 8.47 -0.97 9.90
CA ILE A 77 7.68 -1.93 9.12
C ILE A 77 7.48 -3.18 9.99
N SER A 78 6.26 -3.69 10.12
CA SER A 78 6.04 -4.98 10.79
C SER A 78 6.54 -6.08 9.85
N SER A 79 7.75 -6.58 10.11
CA SER A 79 8.38 -7.60 9.27
C SER A 79 7.79 -8.99 9.55
N ASP A 80 6.74 -9.35 8.83
CA ASP A 80 6.47 -10.74 8.44
C ASP A 80 6.75 -10.94 6.94
N LEU A 81 7.80 -10.25 6.44
CA LEU A 81 8.25 -10.30 5.04
C LEU A 81 9.07 -11.56 4.71
N THR A 82 9.19 -12.52 5.63
CA THR A 82 10.01 -13.73 5.47
C THR A 82 9.56 -14.65 4.32
N HIS A 83 8.42 -14.39 3.68
CA HIS A 83 7.89 -15.19 2.57
C HIS A 83 7.71 -14.45 1.24
N ALA A 84 7.83 -13.11 1.19
CA ALA A 84 7.56 -12.35 -0.04
C ALA A 84 8.71 -12.37 -1.08
N GLY A 85 9.80 -13.08 -0.79
CA GLY A 85 11.00 -13.16 -1.63
C GLY A 85 11.48 -14.59 -1.94
N ARG A 86 10.62 -15.60 -1.77
CA ARG A 86 10.84 -16.96 -2.27
C ARG A 86 9.69 -17.39 -3.16
#